data_AF-A0A536NG78-F1
#
_entry.id   AF-A0A536NG78-F1
#
_cell.length_a   1.000
_cell.length_b   1.000
_cell.length_c   1.000
_cell.angle_alpha   90.00
_cell.angle_beta   90.00
_cell.angle_gamma   90.00
#
_symmetry.space_group_name_H-M   'P 1'
#
loop_
_entity.id
_entity.type
_entity.pdbx_description
1 polymer ?
#
loop_
_entity_poly.entity_id
_entity_poly.type
_entity_poly.pdbx_seq_one_letter_code
_entity_poly.pdbx_strand_id
1 'polypeptide(L)' 'MNDSAQVVIVGAGIVGSAIAEHLALLGCSDVIVLERAASADTGGSTSHAPGLVFSINNS' A
#
# COMPACT_ATOMS: atom_id res chain seq x y z
N MET A 1 -12.14 -7.15 -19.20
CA MET A 1 -11.53 -6.39 -18.08
C MET A 1 -12.36 -5.13 -17.93
N ASN A 2 -12.65 -4.70 -16.70
CA ASN A 2 -13.22 -3.37 -16.51
C ASN A 2 -12.09 -2.37 -16.75
N ASP A 3 -12.29 -1.42 -17.66
CA ASP A 3 -11.29 -0.41 -18.02
C ASP A 3 -11.27 0.78 -17.03
N SER A 4 -11.94 0.63 -15.89
CA SER A 4 -12.09 1.64 -14.85
C SER A 4 -12.08 1.00 -13.47
N ALA A 5 -11.56 1.73 -12.49
CA ALA A 5 -11.67 1.43 -11.07
C ALA A 5 -12.00 2.72 -10.30
N GLN A 6 -12.71 2.61 -9.19
CA GLN A 6 -12.99 3.73 -8.30
C GLN A 6 -11.71 4.28 -7.66
N VAL A 7 -10.77 3.39 -7.29
CA VAL A 7 -9.45 3.78 -6.76
C VAL A 7 -8.35 2.92 -7.37
N VAL A 8 -7.27 3.59 -7.81
CA VAL A 8 -6.02 2.93 -8.21
C VAL A 8 -4.91 3.38 -7.26
N ILE A 9 -4.28 2.42 -6.58
CA ILE A 9 -3.13 2.62 -5.70
C ILE A 9 -1.88 2.16 -6.45
N VAL A 10 -0.87 3.04 -6.54
CA VAL A 10 0.40 2.72 -7.19
C VAL A 10 1.48 2.51 -6.11
N GLY A 11 1.95 1.28 -6.01
CA GLY A 11 2.89 0.79 -5.00
C GLY A 11 2.19 -0.05 -3.93
N ALA A 12 2.65 -1.29 -3.74
CA ALA A 12 2.16 -2.22 -2.72
C ALA A 12 3.05 -2.23 -1.46
N GLY A 13 3.87 -1.18 -1.25
CA GLY A 13 4.59 -0.96 0.01
C GLY A 13 3.65 -0.72 1.20
N ILE A 14 4.21 -0.49 2.39
CA ILE A 14 3.43 -0.40 3.65
C ILE A 14 2.29 0.63 3.57
N VAL A 15 2.54 1.78 2.94
CA VAL A 15 1.53 2.84 2.79
C VAL A 15 0.40 2.41 1.86
N GLY A 16 0.71 1.89 0.67
CA GLY A 16 -0.31 1.48 -0.31
C GLY A 16 -1.15 0.32 0.19
N SER A 17 -0.52 -0.66 0.84
CA SER A 17 -1.22 -1.80 1.45
C SER A 17 -2.14 -1.37 2.61
N ALA A 18 -1.68 -0.47 3.48
CA ALA A 18 -2.51 0.06 4.57
C ALA A 18 -3.72 0.85 4.04
N ILE A 19 -3.53 1.64 2.98
CA ILE A 19 -4.65 2.37 2.34
C ILE A 19 -5.65 1.39 1.73
N ALA A 20 -5.19 0.37 1.01
CA ALA A 20 -6.06 -0.64 0.40
C ALA A 20 -6.91 -1.37 1.46
N GLU A 21 -6.28 -1.76 2.57
CA GLU A 21 -6.96 -2.39 3.71
C GLU A 21 -8.00 -1.45 4.33
N HIS A 22 -7.63 -0.20 4.60
CA HIS A 22 -8.55 0.78 5.18
C HIS A 22 -9.75 1.09 4.27
N LEU A 23 -9.53 1.18 2.96
CA LEU A 23 -10.60 1.35 1.97
C LEU A 23 -11.55 0.15 1.97
N ALA A 24 -11.00 -1.07 2.01
CA ALA A 24 -11.82 -2.28 2.09
C ALA A 24 -12.67 -2.31 3.37
N LEU A 25 -12.10 -1.92 4.52
CA LEU A 25 -12.82 -1.81 5.79
C LEU A 25 -13.95 -0.77 5.75
N LEU A 26 -13.77 0.31 4.98
CA LEU A 26 -14.80 1.34 4.76
C LEU A 26 -15.84 0.93 3.69
N GLY A 27 -15.76 -0.28 3.13
CA GLY A 27 -16.70 -0.80 2.13
C GLY A 27 -16.38 -0.43 0.68
N CYS A 28 -15.21 0.18 0.42
CA CYS A 28 -14.73 0.42 -0.94
C CYS A 28 -14.10 -0.87 -1.49
N SER A 29 -14.81 -1.56 -2.38
CA SER A 29 -14.38 -2.84 -2.96
C SER A 29 -13.77 -2.74 -4.36
N ASP A 30 -13.98 -1.63 -5.07
CA ASP A 30 -13.44 -1.39 -6.41
C ASP A 30 -12.07 -0.67 -6.33
N VAL A 31 -11.09 -1.38 -5.78
CA VAL A 31 -9.73 -0.89 -5.56
C VAL A 31 -8.74 -1.78 -6.30
N ILE A 32 -7.92 -1.17 -7.16
CA ILE A 32 -6.80 -1.84 -7.83
C ILE A 32 -5.48 -1.37 -7.21
N VAL A 33 -4.62 -2.31 -6.82
CA VAL A 33 -3.25 -2.02 -6.39
C VAL A 33 -2.29 -2.49 -7.48
N LEU A 34 -1.43 -1.58 -7.95
CA LEU A 34 -0.41 -1.86 -8.95
C LEU A 34 0.97 -1.82 -8.30
N GLU A 35 1.76 -2.87 -8.48
CA GLU A 35 3.15 -2.93 -8.01
C GLU A 35 4.03 -3.42 -9.16
N ARG A 36 5.22 -2.82 -9.28
CA ARG A 36 6.22 -3.22 -10.28
C ARG A 36 6.93 -4.50 -9.83
N ALA A 37 7.20 -4.63 -8.54
CA ALA A 37 7.88 -5.78 -7.96
C ALA A 37 7.04 -7.06 -8.05
N ALA A 38 7.63 -8.14 -8.54
CA ALA A 38 6.97 -9.44 -8.64
C ALA A 38 6.99 -10.24 -7.33
N SER A 39 7.81 -9.86 -6.35
CA SER A 39 7.93 -10.54 -5.06
C SER A 39 8.26 -9.57 -3.93
N ALA A 40 7.80 -9.88 -2.72
CA ALA A 40 7.96 -9.06 -1.53
C ALA A 40 9.43 -8.75 -1.19
N ASP A 41 10.35 -9.65 -1.55
CA ASP A 41 11.79 -9.50 -1.30
C ASP A 41 12.52 -8.59 -2.32
N THR A 42 11.81 -8.13 -3.36
CA THR A 42 12.42 -7.40 -4.50
C THR A 42 11.71 -6.08 -4.78
N GLY A 43 11.76 -5.11 -3.87
CA GLY A 43 11.32 -3.74 -4.20
C GLY A 43 11.16 -2.80 -3.01
N GLY A 44 11.00 -1.49 -3.30
CA GLY A 44 10.57 -0.43 -2.37
C GLY A 44 11.37 -0.25 -1.06
N SER A 45 11.11 0.84 -0.33
CA SER A 45 11.75 1.04 0.98
C SER A 45 11.23 0.08 2.06
N THR A 46 9.98 -0.40 1.91
CA THR A 46 9.33 -1.28 2.88
C THR A 46 10.04 -2.62 3.03
N SER A 47 10.53 -3.24 1.94
CA SER A 47 11.11 -4.58 2.00
C SER A 47 12.46 -4.66 2.72
N HIS A 48 13.13 -3.53 2.94
CA HIS A 48 14.41 -3.47 3.65
C HIS A 48 14.37 -2.59 4.91
N ALA A 49 13.20 -2.07 5.28
CA ALA A 49 13.06 -1.26 6.48
C ALA A 49 13.27 -2.13 7.73
N PRO A 50 14.11 -1.72 8.70
CA PRO A 50 14.35 -2.49 9.91
C PRO A 50 13.18 -2.47 10.91
N GLY A 51 12.11 -1.72 10.61
CA GLY A 51 10.87 -1.71 11.41
C GLY A 51 10.95 -0.97 12.74
N LEU A 52 11.96 -0.12 12.96
CA LEU A 52 12.06 0.69 14.18
C LEU A 52 10.97 1.78 14.20
N VAL A 53 10.24 1.90 15.31
CA VAL A 53 9.19 2.90 15.51
C VAL A 53 9.47 3.68 16.79
N PHE A 54 9.54 5.00 16.68
CA PHE A 54 9.63 5.93 17.80
C PHE A 54 8.51 6.96 17.66
N SER A 55 7.69 7.14 18.71
CA SER A 55 6.47 7.95 18.65
C SER A 55 6.65 9.39 19.13
N ILE A 56 7.89 9.90 19.19
CA ILE A 56 8.12 11.31 19.53
C ILE A 56 7.87 12.17 18.30
N ASN A 57 6.88 13.04 18.39
CA ASN A 57 6.62 14.07 17.38
C ASN A 57 6.48 15.40 18.11
N ASN A 58 7.39 16.33 17.82
CA ASN A 58 7.52 17.61 18.54
C ASN A 58 6.95 18.79 17.75
N SER A 59 6.19 18.47 16.70
CA SER A 59 5.46 19.40 15.83
C SER A 59 4.27 20.03 16.55
#